data_AF-A0A662BBI1-F1
#
_entry.id   AF-A0A662BBI1-F1
#
_cell.length_a   1.000
_cell.length_b   1.000
_cell.length_c   1.000
_cell.angle_alpha   90.00
_cell.angle_beta   90.00
_cell.angle_gamma   90.00
#
_symmetry.space_group_name_H-M   'P 1'
#
loop_
_entity.id
_entity.type
_entity.pdbx_description
1 polymer ?
#
loop_
_entity_poly.entity_id
_entity_poly.type
_entity_poly.pdbx_seq_one_letter_code
_entity_poly.pdbx_strand_id
1 'polypeptide(L)'
;MNKLSSIKKVVLLTFVAFIIILATFFHYPVQIIHALTLEALPNFDIHISIWRILFEPFMGVLLFFNRSTYPIEENQFALVWLMIFFILFSVIKIFVIKNKQNRRKFIISRLISLPIVAGLLFTLFVILIFLSRWLPSNTIINNSTDTILVTTHSHTEFSHDGLISQNDQWEWHKNNNFDAFFITDHNNHS
;
A
#
# COMPACT_ATOMS: atom_id res chain seq x y z
N MET A 1 -35.47 2.61 -25.23
CA MET A 1 -34.24 2.82 -24.42
C MET A 1 -34.39 2.08 -23.10
N ASN A 2 -33.48 1.16 -22.78
CA ASN A 2 -33.63 0.22 -21.65
C ASN A 2 -33.58 0.93 -20.28
N LYS A 3 -34.69 0.94 -19.55
CA LYS A 3 -34.83 1.50 -18.18
C LYS A 3 -33.74 0.99 -17.22
N LEU A 4 -33.29 -0.25 -17.41
CA LEU A 4 -32.21 -0.89 -16.65
C LEU A 4 -30.84 -0.23 -16.86
N SER A 5 -30.55 0.33 -18.03
CA SER A 5 -29.30 1.05 -18.28
C SER A 5 -29.31 2.44 -17.64
N SER A 6 -30.49 3.06 -17.57
CA SER A 6 -30.67 4.36 -16.90
C SER A 6 -30.44 4.23 -15.39
N ILE A 7 -30.97 3.19 -14.75
CA ILE A 7 -30.78 2.96 -13.30
C ILE A 7 -29.30 2.72 -12.97
N LYS A 8 -28.59 1.90 -13.75
CA LYS A 8 -27.15 1.65 -13.56
C LYS A 8 -26.33 2.93 -13.66
N LYS A 9 -26.65 3.81 -14.62
CA LYS A 9 -25.99 5.11 -14.77
C LYS A 9 -26.25 6.02 -13.58
N VAL A 10 -27.49 6.09 -13.09
CA VAL A 10 -27.84 6.89 -11.91
C VAL A 10 -27.08 6.40 -10.68
N VAL A 11 -27.08 5.08 -10.40
CA VAL A 11 -26.34 4.52 -9.26
C VAL A 11 -24.84 4.82 -9.36
N LEU A 12 -24.24 4.65 -10.54
CA LEU A 12 -22.83 4.98 -10.75
C LEU A 12 -22.55 6.46 -10.51
N LEU A 13 -23.36 7.36 -11.08
CA LEU A 13 -23.21 8.80 -10.91
C LEU A 13 -23.38 9.22 -9.44
N THR A 14 -24.37 8.66 -8.73
CA THR A 14 -24.55 8.90 -7.29
C THR A 14 -23.34 8.45 -6.50
N PHE A 15 -22.78 7.28 -6.81
CA PHE A 15 -21.60 6.76 -6.11
C PHE A 15 -20.35 7.62 -6.38
N VAL A 16 -20.12 8.02 -7.64
CA VAL A 16 -19.02 8.93 -8.01
C VAL A 16 -19.19 10.29 -7.32
N ALA A 17 -20.40 10.86 -7.35
CA ALA A 17 -20.69 12.11 -6.66
C ALA A 17 -20.46 12.00 -5.14
N PHE A 18 -20.86 10.88 -4.53
CA PHE A 18 -20.60 10.61 -3.11
C PHE A 18 -19.10 10.57 -2.81
N ILE A 19 -18.29 9.89 -3.62
CA ILE A 19 -16.83 9.88 -3.47
C ILE A 19 -16.26 11.29 -3.60
N ILE A 20 -16.71 12.08 -4.59
CA ILE A 20 -16.25 13.47 -4.78
C ILE A 20 -16.60 14.33 -3.57
N ILE A 21 -17.82 14.20 -3.05
CA ILE A 21 -18.27 14.92 -1.84
C ILE A 21 -17.41 14.53 -0.64
N LEU A 22 -17.17 13.23 -0.42
CA LEU A 22 -16.30 12.79 0.66
C LEU A 22 -14.88 13.34 0.51
N ALA A 23 -14.30 13.22 -0.68
CA ALA A 23 -12.93 13.69 -0.95
C ALA A 23 -12.79 15.21 -0.82
N THR A 24 -13.83 15.98 -1.14
CA THR A 24 -13.78 17.45 -1.13
C THR A 24 -14.10 18.03 0.24
N PHE A 25 -15.08 17.47 0.97
CA PHE A 25 -15.55 18.04 2.23
C PHE A 25 -14.96 17.37 3.47
N PHE A 26 -14.49 16.13 3.37
CA PHE A 26 -13.91 15.38 4.48
C PHE A 26 -12.42 15.10 4.27
N HIS A 27 -11.72 16.01 3.58
CA HIS A 27 -10.26 15.90 3.46
C HIS A 27 -9.61 16.11 4.84
N TYR A 28 -8.80 15.15 5.28
CA TYR A 28 -7.96 15.35 6.46
C TYR A 28 -6.62 15.95 6.01
N PRO A 29 -6.29 17.20 6.36
CA PRO A 29 -5.00 17.78 6.01
C PRO A 29 -3.89 17.02 6.72
N VAL A 30 -2.97 16.43 5.95
CA VAL A 30 -1.80 15.78 6.52
C VAL A 30 -0.84 16.88 6.95
N GLN A 31 -0.59 16.96 8.26
CA GLN A 31 0.24 18.00 8.86
C GLN A 31 1.23 17.38 9.86
N ILE A 32 2.40 17.99 9.99
CA ILE A 32 3.36 17.62 11.02
C ILE A 32 2.94 18.31 12.31
N ILE A 33 2.73 17.52 13.37
CA ILE A 33 2.28 18.01 14.67
C ILE A 33 3.36 17.89 15.73
N HIS A 34 3.35 18.81 16.68
CA HIS A 34 4.19 18.70 17.86
C HIS A 34 3.63 17.62 18.80
N ALA A 35 4.44 16.64 19.18
CA ALA A 35 3.97 15.46 19.92
C ALA A 35 3.37 15.77 21.31
N LEU A 36 3.81 16.86 21.96
CA LEU A 36 3.34 17.23 23.30
C LEU A 36 2.09 18.11 23.29
N THR A 37 1.97 19.00 22.30
CA THR A 37 0.87 19.99 22.23
C THR A 37 -0.20 19.59 21.24
N LEU A 38 0.10 18.65 20.33
CA LEU A 38 -0.74 18.22 19.21
C LEU A 38 -1.09 19.34 18.22
N GLU A 39 -0.40 20.47 18.32
CA GLU A 39 -0.55 21.61 17.42
C GLU A 39 0.27 21.39 16.15
N ALA A 40 -0.21 21.92 15.04
CA ALA A 40 0.51 21.92 13.78
C ALA A 40 1.77 22.79 13.87
N LEU A 41 2.88 22.29 13.33
CA LEU A 41 4.12 23.05 13.26
C LEU A 41 4.12 23.92 11.98
N PRO A 42 4.12 25.27 12.10
CA PRO A 42 3.87 26.16 10.96
C PRO A 42 4.97 26.15 9.89
N ASN A 43 6.19 25.75 10.25
CA ASN A 43 7.35 25.74 9.35
C ASN A 43 7.58 24.37 8.69
N PHE A 44 6.70 23.41 8.92
CA PHE A 44 6.79 22.07 8.35
C PHE A 44 5.56 21.80 7.50
N ASP A 45 5.80 21.27 6.31
CA ASP A 45 4.74 20.88 5.37
C ASP A 45 5.03 19.48 4.82
N ILE A 46 4.07 18.92 4.10
CA ILE A 46 4.18 17.62 3.47
C ILE A 46 3.92 17.78 1.98
N HIS A 47 4.95 17.52 1.19
CA HIS A 47 4.80 17.42 -0.25
C HIS A 47 4.22 16.06 -0.62
N ILE A 48 3.02 16.09 -1.19
CA ILE A 48 2.32 14.91 -1.71
C ILE A 48 2.51 14.86 -3.23
N SER A 49 3.22 13.83 -3.70
CA SER A 49 3.44 13.63 -5.14
C SER A 49 2.11 13.45 -5.90
N ILE A 50 1.99 14.06 -7.08
CA ILE A 50 0.81 13.85 -7.96
C ILE A 50 0.65 12.37 -8.33
N TRP A 51 1.75 11.64 -8.46
CA TRP A 51 1.73 10.21 -8.74
C TRP A 51 1.16 9.41 -7.57
N ARG A 52 1.43 9.85 -6.33
CA ARG A 52 0.83 9.27 -5.14
C ARG A 52 -0.69 9.46 -5.18
N ILE A 53 -1.17 10.65 -5.50
CA ILE A 53 -2.62 10.95 -5.61
C ILE A 53 -3.29 10.10 -6.69
N LEU A 54 -2.71 10.07 -7.90
CA LEU A 54 -3.29 9.35 -9.05
C LEU A 54 -3.33 7.83 -8.81
N PHE A 55 -2.30 7.27 -8.19
CA PHE A 55 -2.19 5.84 -7.94
C PHE A 55 -2.60 5.43 -6.53
N GLU A 56 -3.12 6.34 -5.69
CA GLU A 56 -3.53 6.08 -4.30
C GLU A 56 -4.43 4.84 -4.16
N PRO A 57 -5.42 4.56 -5.03
CA PRO A 57 -6.26 3.36 -4.91
C PRO A 57 -5.48 2.04 -4.95
N PHE A 58 -4.31 2.04 -5.60
CA PHE A 58 -3.42 0.89 -5.70
C PHE A 58 -2.30 1.02 -4.66
N MET A 59 -1.55 2.12 -4.70
CA MET A 59 -0.39 2.38 -3.85
C MET A 59 -0.74 2.54 -2.38
N GLY A 60 -1.94 3.01 -2.05
CA GLY A 60 -2.39 3.16 -0.67
C GLY A 60 -2.50 1.83 0.05
N VAL A 61 -3.13 0.83 -0.59
CA VAL A 61 -3.20 -0.54 -0.06
C VAL A 61 -1.81 -1.12 0.10
N LEU A 62 -0.94 -0.89 -0.88
CA LEU A 62 0.44 -1.37 -0.84
C LEU A 62 1.27 -0.74 0.29
N LEU A 63 1.21 0.59 0.43
CA LEU A 63 1.92 1.29 1.50
C LEU A 63 1.34 0.99 2.89
N PHE A 64 0.05 0.70 2.99
CA PHE A 64 -0.57 0.27 4.25
C PHE A 64 0.12 -0.98 4.81
N PHE A 65 0.27 -2.02 3.99
CA PHE A 65 0.96 -3.24 4.43
C PHE A 65 2.46 -3.04 4.66
N ASN A 66 3.11 -2.11 3.96
CA ASN A 66 4.50 -1.77 4.23
C ASN A 66 4.72 -0.99 5.54
N ARG A 67 3.68 -0.40 6.10
CA ARG A 67 3.73 0.32 7.38
C ARG A 67 3.27 -0.54 8.56
N SER A 68 2.98 -1.82 8.33
CA SER A 68 2.55 -2.70 9.39
C SER A 68 3.72 -3.08 10.30
N THR A 69 3.41 -3.60 11.49
CA THR A 69 4.45 -3.97 12.47
C THR A 69 5.27 -5.15 11.99
N TYR A 70 4.62 -6.09 11.28
CA TYR A 70 5.25 -7.28 10.72
C TYR A 70 5.01 -7.33 9.20
N PRO A 71 5.71 -6.48 8.43
CA PRO A 71 5.39 -6.25 7.02
C PRO A 71 5.56 -7.52 6.18
N ILE A 72 6.50 -8.41 6.52
CA ILE A 72 6.71 -9.66 5.78
C ILE A 72 5.53 -10.61 6.02
N GLU A 73 5.24 -10.89 7.29
CA GLU A 73 4.23 -11.84 7.74
C GLU A 73 2.83 -11.39 7.33
N GLU A 74 2.49 -10.13 7.59
CA GLU A 74 1.17 -9.58 7.26
C GLU A 74 0.92 -9.55 5.75
N ASN A 75 1.93 -9.20 4.94
CA ASN A 75 1.81 -9.30 3.48
C ASN A 75 1.61 -10.76 3.04
N GLN A 76 2.36 -11.72 3.59
CA GLN A 76 2.17 -13.14 3.28
C GLN A 76 0.74 -13.58 3.58
N PHE A 77 0.20 -13.24 4.76
CA PHE A 77 -1.18 -13.54 5.11
C PHE A 77 -2.18 -12.89 4.17
N ALA A 78 -1.99 -11.63 3.79
CA ALA A 78 -2.88 -10.94 2.85
C ALA A 78 -2.94 -11.66 1.49
N LEU A 79 -1.79 -12.10 0.97
CA LEU A 79 -1.72 -12.84 -0.31
C LEU A 79 -2.34 -14.23 -0.21
N VAL A 80 -2.16 -14.92 0.92
CA VAL A 80 -2.83 -16.20 1.20
C VAL A 80 -4.36 -16.00 1.23
N TRP A 81 -4.84 -14.94 1.88
CA TRP A 81 -6.27 -14.61 1.87
C TRP A 81 -6.79 -14.33 0.47
N LEU A 82 -6.06 -13.60 -0.37
CA LEU A 82 -6.42 -13.39 -1.78
C LEU A 82 -6.51 -14.72 -2.55
N MET A 83 -5.59 -15.66 -2.32
CA MET A 83 -5.65 -17.00 -2.89
C MET A 83 -6.86 -17.79 -2.40
N ILE A 84 -7.17 -17.74 -1.10
CA ILE A 84 -8.35 -18.38 -0.52
C ILE A 84 -9.62 -17.81 -1.17
N PHE A 85 -9.75 -16.49 -1.27
CA PHE A 85 -10.90 -15.87 -1.92
C PHE A 85 -11.03 -16.27 -3.39
N PHE A 86 -9.92 -16.35 -4.12
CA PHE A 86 -9.92 -16.82 -5.51
C PHE A 86 -10.41 -18.28 -5.64
N ILE A 87 -9.95 -19.16 -4.74
CA ILE A 87 -10.35 -20.57 -4.71
C ILE A 87 -11.84 -20.67 -4.34
N LEU A 88 -12.29 -20.01 -3.27
CA LEU A 88 -13.69 -20.01 -2.85
C LEU A 88 -14.61 -19.50 -3.95
N PHE A 89 -14.27 -18.39 -4.60
CA PHE A 89 -15.02 -17.87 -5.74
C PHE A 89 -15.09 -18.88 -6.89
N SER A 90 -13.97 -19.55 -7.18
CA SER A 90 -13.92 -20.59 -8.21
C SER A 90 -14.81 -21.78 -7.86
N VAL A 91 -14.79 -22.24 -6.61
CA VAL A 91 -15.64 -23.33 -6.11
C VAL A 91 -17.12 -22.97 -6.19
N ILE A 92 -17.51 -21.80 -5.67
CA ILE A 92 -18.90 -21.31 -5.75
C ILE A 92 -19.38 -21.28 -7.20
N LYS A 93 -18.55 -20.76 -8.13
CA LYS A 93 -18.91 -20.66 -9.54
C LYS A 93 -19.06 -22.03 -10.21
N ILE A 94 -18.33 -23.06 -9.77
CA ILE A 94 -18.49 -24.44 -10.27
C ILE A 94 -19.90 -24.97 -9.97
N PHE A 95 -20.47 -24.66 -8.80
CA PHE A 95 -21.83 -25.10 -8.43
C PHE A 95 -22.93 -24.36 -9.20
N VAL A 96 -22.67 -23.12 -9.63
CA VAL A 96 -23.64 -22.33 -10.43
C VAL A 96 -23.71 -22.80 -11.88
N ILE A 97 -22.62 -23.35 -12.43
CA ILE A 97 -22.57 -23.79 -13.84
C ILE A 97 -23.31 -25.12 -14.01
N LYS A 98 -24.51 -25.06 -14.61
CA LYS A 98 -25.36 -26.24 -14.85
C LYS A 98 -24.84 -27.16 -15.97
N ASN A 99 -24.21 -26.61 -17.01
CA ASN A 99 -23.73 -27.39 -18.15
C ASN A 99 -22.41 -28.11 -17.81
N LYS A 100 -22.39 -29.44 -17.93
CA LYS A 100 -21.23 -30.30 -17.58
C LYS A 100 -19.96 -29.96 -18.39
N GLN A 101 -20.09 -29.66 -19.70
CA GLN A 101 -18.95 -29.35 -20.57
C GLN A 101 -18.34 -27.99 -20.21
N ASN A 102 -19.18 -26.97 -19.97
CA ASN A 102 -18.74 -25.66 -19.51
C ASN A 102 -18.10 -25.73 -18.12
N ARG A 103 -18.64 -26.58 -17.23
CA ARG A 103 -18.07 -26.81 -15.89
C ARG A 103 -16.67 -27.42 -15.97
N ARG A 104 -16.47 -28.46 -16.79
CA ARG A 104 -15.14 -29.08 -17.00
C ARG A 104 -14.14 -28.07 -17.55
N LYS A 105 -14.52 -27.29 -18.57
CA LYS A 105 -13.66 -26.24 -19.15
C LYS A 105 -13.28 -25.18 -18.11
N PHE A 106 -14.24 -24.76 -17.30
CA PHE A 106 -14.00 -23.79 -16.21
C PHE A 106 -13.04 -24.34 -15.16
N ILE A 107 -13.21 -25.59 -14.70
CA ILE A 107 -12.31 -26.22 -13.73
C ILE A 107 -10.87 -26.26 -14.25
N ILE A 108 -10.67 -26.75 -15.48
CA ILE A 108 -9.33 -26.81 -16.09
C ILE A 108 -8.72 -25.40 -16.19
N SER A 109 -9.51 -24.42 -16.64
CA SER A 109 -9.05 -23.03 -16.73
C SER A 109 -8.63 -22.48 -15.36
N ARG A 110 -9.37 -22.78 -14.28
CA ARG A 110 -9.01 -22.35 -12.92
C ARG A 110 -7.79 -23.05 -12.38
N LEU A 111 -7.62 -24.35 -12.63
CA LEU A 111 -6.41 -25.07 -12.26
C LEU A 111 -5.16 -24.50 -12.95
N ILE A 112 -5.26 -24.16 -14.24
CA ILE A 112 -4.16 -23.49 -14.96
C ILE A 112 -3.96 -22.05 -14.44
N SER A 113 -5.02 -21.37 -14.02
CA SER A 113 -4.92 -20.01 -13.48
C SER A 113 -4.26 -19.96 -12.12
N LEU A 114 -4.33 -21.02 -11.30
CA LEU A 114 -3.76 -21.04 -9.95
C LEU A 114 -2.27 -20.69 -9.90
N PRO A 115 -1.36 -21.37 -10.65
CA PRO A 115 0.04 -21.00 -10.66
C PRO A 115 0.30 -19.59 -11.22
N ILE A 116 -0.53 -19.13 -12.15
CA ILE A 116 -0.42 -17.77 -12.71
C ILE A 116 -0.77 -16.73 -11.64
N VAL A 117 -1.89 -16.91 -10.93
CA VAL A 117 -2.31 -16.02 -9.85
C VAL A 117 -1.30 -16.05 -8.71
N ALA A 118 -0.82 -17.23 -8.32
CA ALA A 118 0.22 -17.37 -7.30
C ALA A 118 1.51 -16.64 -7.71
N GLY A 119 1.96 -16.79 -8.95
CA GLY A 119 3.11 -16.07 -9.50
C GLY A 119 2.92 -14.55 -9.50
N LEU A 120 1.74 -14.06 -9.89
CA LEU A 120 1.42 -12.63 -9.86
C LEU A 120 1.40 -12.07 -8.42
N LEU A 121 0.82 -12.80 -7.48
CA LEU A 121 0.81 -12.42 -6.07
C LEU A 121 2.21 -12.42 -5.46
N PHE A 122 3.05 -13.39 -5.84
CA PHE A 122 4.45 -13.41 -5.44
C PHE A 122 5.25 -12.24 -6.06
N THR A 123 5.03 -11.91 -7.33
CA THR A 123 5.62 -10.71 -7.93
C THR A 123 5.20 -9.45 -7.19
N LEU A 124 3.92 -9.34 -6.82
CA LEU A 124 3.43 -8.23 -6.01
C LEU A 124 4.13 -8.17 -4.65
N PHE A 125 4.31 -9.31 -3.97
CA PHE A 125 5.07 -9.42 -2.73
C PHE A 125 6.49 -8.87 -2.87
N VAL A 126 7.22 -9.28 -3.90
CA VAL A 126 8.59 -8.83 -4.15
C VAL A 126 8.63 -7.32 -4.42
N ILE A 127 7.70 -6.81 -5.23
CA ILE A 127 7.59 -5.36 -5.49
C ILE A 127 7.32 -4.62 -4.18
N LEU A 128 6.46 -5.15 -3.32
CA LEU A 128 6.11 -4.54 -2.05
C LEU A 128 7.31 -4.42 -1.12
N ILE A 129 8.07 -5.49 -0.93
CA ILE A 129 9.18 -5.48 0.03
C ILE A 129 10.38 -4.74 -0.54
N PHE A 130 10.78 -5.04 -1.78
CA PHE A 130 12.08 -4.60 -2.31
C PHE A 130 12.01 -3.34 -3.18
N LEU A 131 10.86 -3.04 -3.79
CA LEU A 131 10.72 -1.87 -4.66
C LEU A 131 9.96 -0.72 -3.99
N SER A 132 9.55 -0.86 -2.72
CA SER A 132 8.84 0.19 -1.96
C SER A 132 9.58 1.52 -1.96
N ARG A 133 10.91 1.50 -1.87
CA ARG A 133 11.72 2.72 -1.82
C ARG A 133 11.56 3.62 -3.06
N TRP A 134 11.17 3.05 -4.18
CA TRP A 134 10.95 3.74 -5.45
C TRP A 134 9.51 4.20 -5.64
N LEU A 135 8.60 3.80 -4.74
CA LEU A 135 7.22 4.23 -4.80
C LEU A 135 7.13 5.71 -4.39
N PRO A 136 6.33 6.52 -5.11
CA PRO A 136 6.14 7.92 -4.74
C PRO A 136 5.55 7.98 -3.33
N SER A 137 6.31 8.56 -2.40
CA SER A 137 5.92 8.75 -1.00
C SER A 137 5.79 10.24 -0.68
N ASN A 138 5.22 10.52 0.49
CA ASN A 138 5.10 11.88 0.98
C ASN A 138 6.45 12.31 1.54
N THR A 139 6.96 13.46 1.11
CA THR A 139 8.24 13.99 1.60
C THR A 139 7.99 15.17 2.54
N ILE A 140 8.77 15.27 3.61
CA ILE A 140 8.66 16.39 4.55
C ILE A 140 9.32 17.61 3.91
N ILE A 141 8.71 18.78 4.03
CA ILE A 141 9.32 20.06 3.69
C ILE A 141 9.64 20.77 5.01
N ASN A 142 10.92 21.08 5.22
CA ASN A 142 11.40 21.91 6.32
C ASN A 142 11.69 23.31 5.79
N ASN A 143 10.83 24.28 6.13
CA ASN A 143 11.03 25.69 5.76
C ASN A 143 11.76 26.49 6.85
N SER A 144 12.16 25.85 7.95
CA SER A 144 12.86 26.51 9.05
C SER A 144 14.37 26.45 8.85
N THR A 145 15.05 27.57 9.10
CA THR A 145 16.51 27.70 8.97
C THR A 145 17.27 27.14 10.17
N ASP A 146 16.58 26.96 11.30
CA ASP A 146 17.20 26.71 12.60
C ASP A 146 16.84 25.33 13.16
N THR A 147 16.30 24.44 12.32
CA THR A 147 15.87 23.09 12.71
C THR A 147 16.43 22.05 11.77
N ILE A 148 16.82 20.91 12.33
CA ILE A 148 17.24 19.72 11.59
C ILE A 148 16.22 18.59 11.76
N LEU A 149 15.92 17.91 10.66
CA LEU A 149 15.07 16.72 10.63
C LEU A 149 15.92 15.48 10.83
N VAL A 150 15.64 14.75 11.91
CA VAL A 150 16.43 13.58 12.30
C VAL A 150 15.53 12.38 12.55
N THR A 151 15.86 11.25 11.95
CA THR A 151 15.31 9.94 12.35
C THR A 151 16.20 9.32 13.42
N THR A 152 15.68 9.11 14.61
CA THR A 152 16.46 8.56 15.74
C THR A 152 16.41 7.03 15.86
N HIS A 153 15.61 6.37 15.03
CA HIS A 153 15.43 4.92 15.09
C HIS A 153 15.24 4.35 13.69
N SER A 154 16.17 3.52 13.24
CA SER A 154 16.09 2.80 11.97
C SER A 154 16.89 1.50 12.05
N HIS A 155 16.49 0.51 11.25
CA HIS A 155 17.12 -0.81 11.19
C HIS A 155 17.58 -1.12 9.77
N THR A 156 18.70 -1.81 9.65
CA THR A 156 19.34 -2.22 8.42
C THR A 156 19.24 -3.73 8.25
N GLU A 157 19.72 -4.27 7.13
CA GLU A 157 19.78 -5.71 6.89
C GLU A 157 20.61 -6.49 7.93
N PHE A 158 21.36 -5.80 8.80
CA PHE A 158 22.07 -6.40 9.91
C PHE A 158 21.19 -6.64 11.15
N SER A 159 19.95 -6.16 11.17
CA SER A 159 18.98 -6.51 12.21
C SER A 159 18.02 -7.61 11.79
N HIS A 160 17.38 -8.27 12.76
CA HIS A 160 16.46 -9.39 12.48
C HIS A 160 15.16 -8.95 11.79
N ASP A 161 14.79 -7.67 11.92
CA ASP A 161 13.59 -7.05 11.36
C ASP A 161 13.91 -6.00 10.28
N GLY A 162 15.18 -5.75 9.98
CA GLY A 162 15.59 -4.79 8.97
C GLY A 162 15.70 -5.41 7.57
N LEU A 163 15.22 -4.66 6.57
CA LEU A 163 15.05 -5.15 5.19
C LEU A 163 15.80 -4.34 4.14
N ILE A 164 16.41 -3.23 4.55
CA ILE A 164 16.97 -2.22 3.64
C ILE A 164 18.47 -2.08 3.95
N SER A 165 19.28 -2.00 2.90
CA SER A 165 20.72 -1.83 3.08
C SER A 165 21.08 -0.50 3.75
N GLN A 166 22.25 -0.40 4.39
CA GLN A 166 22.72 0.89 4.93
C GLN A 166 22.74 2.02 3.87
N ASN A 167 23.17 1.70 2.64
CA ASN A 167 23.19 2.67 1.54
C ASN A 167 21.78 3.05 1.09
N ASP A 168 20.88 2.07 0.96
CA ASP A 168 19.49 2.32 0.60
C ASP A 168 18.74 3.11 1.69
N GLN A 169 19.07 2.90 2.98
CA GLN A 169 18.58 3.71 4.10
C GLN A 169 19.00 5.17 3.94
N TRP A 170 20.26 5.42 3.60
CA TRP A 170 20.76 6.77 3.34
C TRP A 170 20.04 7.43 2.15
N GLU A 171 19.89 6.72 1.03
CA GLU A 171 19.16 7.22 -0.14
C GLU A 171 17.70 7.52 0.19
N TRP A 172 17.02 6.64 0.95
CA TRP A 172 15.63 6.84 1.34
C TRP A 172 15.46 8.08 2.23
N HIS A 173 16.30 8.25 3.25
CA HIS A 173 16.23 9.42 4.15
C HIS A 173 16.51 10.72 3.40
N LYS A 174 17.51 10.72 2.52
CA LYS A 174 17.82 11.86 1.65
C LYS A 174 16.65 12.23 0.73
N ASN A 175 16.01 11.23 0.12
CA ASN A 175 14.83 11.45 -0.74
C ASN A 175 13.62 11.99 0.04
N ASN A 176 13.57 11.77 1.35
CA ASN A 176 12.52 12.26 2.25
C ASN A 176 12.89 13.56 2.99
N ASN A 177 13.98 14.23 2.60
CA ASN A 177 14.47 15.49 3.16
C ASN A 177 14.85 15.42 4.65
N PHE A 178 15.34 14.28 5.12
CA PHE A 178 15.99 14.20 6.43
C PHE A 178 17.44 14.73 6.34
N ASP A 179 17.86 15.48 7.36
CA ASP A 179 19.22 16.01 7.48
C ASP A 179 20.19 14.97 8.06
N ALA A 180 19.68 14.10 8.94
CA ALA A 180 20.43 12.99 9.51
C ALA A 180 19.51 11.82 9.88
N PHE A 181 20.11 10.65 10.05
CA PHE A 181 19.44 9.51 10.66
C PHE A 181 20.44 8.67 11.46
N PHE A 182 19.90 7.90 12.40
CA PHE A 182 20.67 6.96 13.22
C PHE A 182 20.25 5.53 12.90
N ILE A 183 21.24 4.68 12.64
CA ILE A 183 21.08 3.23 12.58
C ILE A 183 21.12 2.70 14.02
N THR A 184 20.08 1.98 14.40
CA THR A 184 19.87 1.48 15.77
C THR A 184 19.50 0.01 15.73
N ASP A 185 20.27 -0.78 14.97
CA ASP A 185 20.06 -2.23 14.82
C ASP A 185 19.97 -2.92 16.19
N HIS A 186 19.06 -3.87 16.31
CA HIS A 186 19.02 -4.75 17.48
C HIS A 186 20.36 -5.46 17.66
N ASN A 187 20.76 -5.62 18.92
CA ASN A 187 21.99 -6.29 19.25
C ASN A 187 21.87 -7.80 18.92
N ASN A 188 22.64 -8.29 17.95
CA ASN A 188 22.61 -9.69 17.48
C ASN A 188 23.21 -10.71 18.47
N HIS A 189 23.08 -10.49 19.78
CA HIS A 189 23.46 -11.49 20.78
C HIS A 189 22.32 -12.49 20.97
N SER A 190 22.27 -13.47 20.06
CA SER A 190 21.68 -14.79 20.31
C SER A 190 22.79 -15.82 20.46
#